data_AF-A0A929WRI2-F1
#
_entry.id   AF-A0A929WRI2-F1
#
_cell.length_a   1.000
_cell.length_b   1.000
_cell.length_c   1.000
_cell.angle_alpha   90.00
_cell.angle_beta   90.00
_cell.angle_gamma   90.00
#
_symmetry.space_group_name_H-M   'P 1'
#
loop_
_entity.id
_entity.type
_entity.pdbx_description
1 polymer ?
#
loop_
_entity_poly.entity_id
_entity_poly.type
_entity_poly.pdbx_seq_one_letter_code
_entity_poly.pdbx_strand_id
1 'polypeptide(L)'
;GQQHRRWMPHGTSHHLGLDVHDCAKARAELYQGALLEPGMVFTIEPGLYFRADDLLIPEEYRGIGVRIEDDVVVNADGTVTRISEDIPRTIADVEEWIARIQGR
;
A
#
# COMPACT_ATOMS: atom_id res chain seq x y z
N GLY A 1 8.60 13.83 16.38
CA GLY A 1 7.93 13.39 15.13
C GLY A 1 8.31 11.95 14.83
N GLN A 2 7.66 11.29 13.88
CA GLN A 2 7.96 9.89 13.44
C GLN A 2 7.56 8.74 14.40
N GLN A 3 6.75 9.00 15.42
CA GLN A 3 6.27 7.96 16.35
C GLN A 3 5.49 6.83 15.65
N HIS A 4 4.81 7.14 14.54
CA HIS A 4 4.09 6.17 13.72
C HIS A 4 4.98 5.06 13.16
N ARG A 5 6.29 5.29 12.99
CA ARG A 5 7.24 4.30 12.43
C ARG A 5 7.36 3.03 13.26
N ARG A 6 6.92 3.07 14.53
CA ARG A 6 6.81 1.87 15.36
C ARG A 6 5.89 0.82 14.73
N TRP A 7 4.79 1.25 14.13
CA TRP A 7 3.75 0.39 13.57
C TRP A 7 3.68 0.45 12.04
N MET A 8 4.30 1.45 11.42
CA MET A 8 4.47 1.55 9.97
C MET A 8 5.96 1.69 9.62
N PRO A 9 6.73 0.58 9.60
CA PRO A 9 8.19 0.61 9.47
C PRO A 9 8.69 0.74 8.02
N HIS A 10 7.80 1.03 7.05
CA HIS A 10 8.10 1.13 5.62
C HIS A 10 7.59 2.45 5.02
N GLY A 11 7.94 2.71 3.75
CA GLY A 11 7.39 3.83 2.97
C GLY A 11 5.97 3.54 2.47
N THR A 12 5.29 4.53 1.90
CA THR A 12 3.91 4.37 1.41
C THR A 12 3.81 3.99 -0.07
N SER A 13 4.94 3.96 -0.78
CA SER A 13 4.98 3.84 -2.23
C SER A 13 6.37 3.49 -2.75
N HIS A 14 6.41 2.80 -3.89
CA HIS A 14 7.55 2.70 -4.79
C HIS A 14 7.07 2.73 -6.25
N HIS A 15 7.95 3.09 -7.20
CA HIS A 15 7.64 2.91 -8.60
C HIS A 15 7.53 1.43 -8.96
N LEU A 16 6.70 1.15 -9.97
CA LEU A 16 6.41 -0.19 -10.45
C LEU A 16 6.56 -0.23 -11.96
N GLY A 17 7.17 -1.29 -12.49
CA GLY A 17 7.37 -1.46 -13.92
C GLY A 17 7.96 -2.82 -14.26
N LEU A 18 9.10 -2.85 -14.93
CA LEU A 18 9.76 -4.12 -15.26
C LEU A 18 10.27 -4.85 -14.00
N ASP A 19 10.70 -4.08 -13.01
CA ASP A 19 11.01 -4.55 -11.67
C ASP A 19 9.88 -4.16 -10.70
N VAL A 20 9.68 -4.98 -9.65
CA VAL A 20 8.67 -4.69 -8.62
C VAL A 20 8.96 -3.36 -7.91
N HIS A 21 10.21 -3.13 -7.53
CA HIS A 21 10.70 -1.84 -7.07
C HIS A 21 11.48 -1.20 -8.22
N ASP A 22 10.74 -0.68 -9.21
CA ASP A 22 11.36 -0.11 -10.38
C ASP A 22 12.14 1.16 -10.02
N CYS A 23 13.23 1.42 -10.74
CA CYS A 23 14.10 2.56 -10.50
C CYS A 23 14.65 2.65 -9.06
N ALA A 24 14.70 1.57 -8.27
CA ALA A 24 15.12 1.61 -6.87
C ALA A 24 16.55 2.15 -6.62
N LYS A 25 17.40 2.18 -7.66
CA LYS A 25 18.75 2.75 -7.62
C LYS A 25 18.84 4.15 -8.24
N ALA A 26 17.73 4.74 -8.64
CA ALA A 26 17.68 6.11 -9.13
C ALA A 26 18.10 7.08 -8.03
N ARG A 27 18.60 8.24 -8.47
CA ARG A 27 18.93 9.33 -7.56
C ARG A 27 17.65 9.83 -6.89
N ALA A 28 17.72 10.20 -5.62
CA ALA A 28 16.55 10.59 -4.83
C ALA A 28 15.77 11.74 -5.49
N GLU A 29 16.47 12.70 -6.11
CA GLU A 29 15.89 13.86 -6.80
C GLU A 29 15.10 13.46 -8.07
N LEU A 30 15.33 12.26 -8.60
CA LEU A 30 14.63 11.68 -9.75
C LEU A 30 13.63 10.59 -9.33
N TYR A 31 13.46 10.39 -8.02
CA TYR A 31 12.63 9.34 -7.44
C TYR A 31 11.75 9.94 -6.33
N GLN A 32 12.06 9.71 -5.06
CA GLN A 32 11.28 10.21 -3.91
C GLN A 32 11.15 11.74 -3.83
N GLY A 33 12.09 12.48 -4.40
CA GLY A 33 12.07 13.95 -4.44
C GLY A 33 11.54 14.54 -5.74
N ALA A 34 11.19 13.71 -6.73
CA ALA A 34 10.69 14.17 -8.02
C ALA A 34 9.18 14.47 -7.96
N LEU A 35 8.72 15.30 -8.90
CA LEU A 35 7.28 15.42 -9.16
C LEU A 35 6.80 14.19 -9.92
N LEU A 36 5.56 13.76 -9.65
CA LEU A 36 4.90 12.74 -10.44
C LEU A 36 4.52 13.31 -11.80
N GLU A 37 4.89 12.60 -12.86
CA GLU A 37 4.61 12.97 -14.25
C GLU A 37 3.72 11.93 -14.93
N PRO A 38 2.93 12.31 -15.95
CA PRO A 38 2.12 11.37 -16.72
C PRO A 38 2.91 10.16 -17.24
N GLY A 39 2.30 8.98 -17.15
CA GLY A 39 2.90 7.70 -17.53
C GLY A 39 3.71 7.02 -16.43
N MET A 40 4.01 7.71 -15.32
CA MET A 40 4.59 7.06 -14.14
C MET A 40 3.60 6.09 -13.50
N VAL A 41 4.10 4.92 -13.09
CA VAL A 41 3.35 3.89 -12.36
C VAL A 41 4.02 3.68 -10.99
N PHE A 42 3.22 3.59 -9.93
CA PHE A 42 3.70 3.40 -8.56
C PHE A 42 2.62 2.79 -7.66
N THR A 43 3.01 2.31 -6.49
CA THR A 43 2.12 1.70 -5.49
C THR A 43 1.60 2.72 -4.47
N ILE A 44 0.44 2.46 -3.88
CA ILE A 44 -0.05 3.13 -2.67
C ILE A 44 -0.33 2.06 -1.62
N GLU A 45 0.57 1.91 -0.65
CA GLU A 45 0.65 0.71 0.19
C GLU A 45 0.68 0.97 1.72
N PRO A 46 -0.23 1.76 2.32
CA PRO A 46 -0.23 1.96 3.76
C PRO A 46 -0.43 0.65 4.55
N GLY A 47 0.33 0.50 5.64
CA GLY A 47 0.24 -0.68 6.52
C GLY A 47 0.47 -0.36 8.00
N LEU A 48 -0.17 -1.15 8.85
CA LEU A 48 0.00 -1.14 10.31
C LEU A 48 0.31 -2.55 10.81
N TYR A 49 1.33 -2.67 11.63
CA TYR A 49 1.78 -3.94 12.18
C TYR A 49 2.02 -3.81 13.68
N PHE A 50 1.22 -4.54 14.47
CA PHE A 50 1.32 -4.58 15.92
C PHE A 50 2.02 -5.87 16.35
N ARG A 51 3.18 -5.75 17.00
CA ARG A 51 3.87 -6.93 17.54
C ARG A 51 3.04 -7.57 18.64
N ALA A 52 3.12 -8.89 18.76
CA ALA A 52 2.37 -9.65 19.77
C ALA A 52 2.70 -9.23 21.22
N ASP A 53 3.92 -8.74 21.45
CA ASP A 53 4.44 -8.30 22.75
C ASP A 53 4.41 -6.77 22.94
N ASP A 54 3.75 -6.01 22.06
CA ASP A 54 3.69 -4.55 22.17
C ASP A 54 2.68 -4.10 23.24
N LEU A 55 3.18 -3.85 24.45
CA LEU A 55 2.37 -3.40 25.59
C LEU A 55 1.76 -1.99 25.42
N LEU A 56 2.16 -1.24 24.39
CA LEU A 56 1.53 0.04 24.05
C LEU A 56 0.21 -0.11 23.27
N ILE A 57 -0.09 -1.33 22.81
CA ILE A 57 -1.28 -1.66 22.03
C ILE A 57 -2.25 -2.48 22.92
N PRO A 58 -3.57 -2.23 22.86
CA PRO A 58 -4.56 -3.08 23.51
C PRO A 58 -4.40 -4.54 23.10
N GLU A 59 -4.61 -5.46 24.06
CA GLU A 59 -4.31 -6.88 23.89
C GLU A 59 -5.00 -7.50 22.67
N GLU A 60 -6.24 -7.07 22.39
CA GLU A 60 -7.07 -7.52 21.28
C GLU A 60 -6.51 -7.20 19.88
N TYR A 61 -5.59 -6.24 19.76
CA TYR A 61 -4.96 -5.87 18.48
C TYR A 61 -3.54 -6.39 18.31
N ARG A 62 -2.94 -6.96 19.37
CA ARG A 62 -1.56 -7.44 19.33
C ARG A 62 -1.44 -8.63 18.38
N GLY A 63 -0.37 -8.66 17.59
CA GLY A 63 -0.14 -9.70 16.58
C GLY A 63 -0.90 -9.48 15.26
N ILE A 64 -1.71 -8.43 15.16
CA ILE A 64 -2.41 -8.08 13.91
C ILE A 64 -1.50 -7.21 13.03
N GLY A 65 -1.40 -7.59 11.76
CA GLY A 65 -0.78 -6.79 10.72
C GLY A 65 -1.70 -6.69 9.50
N VAL A 66 -1.90 -5.48 8.99
CA VAL A 66 -2.75 -5.22 7.83
C VAL A 66 -2.04 -4.23 6.91
N ARG A 67 -2.04 -4.53 5.61
CA ARG A 67 -1.64 -3.62 4.54
C ARG A 67 -2.69 -3.71 3.43
N ILE A 68 -3.06 -2.57 2.87
CA ILE A 68 -3.88 -2.49 1.66
C ILE A 68 -3.04 -1.74 0.65
N GLU A 69 -2.87 -2.33 -0.52
CA GLU A 69 -1.96 -1.85 -1.55
C GLU A 69 -2.67 -1.84 -2.90
N ASP A 70 -2.57 -0.71 -3.59
CA ASP A 70 -3.11 -0.52 -4.93
C ASP A 70 -2.00 -0.03 -5.87
N ASP A 71 -2.04 -0.50 -7.11
CA ASP A 71 -1.19 -0.03 -8.19
C ASP A 71 -1.89 1.12 -8.92
N VAL A 72 -1.15 2.18 -9.22
CA VAL A 72 -1.71 3.36 -9.88
C VAL A 72 -0.83 3.88 -11.02
N VAL A 73 -1.47 4.51 -12.01
CA VAL A 73 -0.82 5.21 -13.13
C VAL A 73 -1.24 6.66 -13.19
N VAL A 74 -0.28 7.57 -13.44
CA VAL A 74 -0.55 8.99 -13.66
C VAL A 74 -1.03 9.21 -15.10
N ASN A 75 -2.23 9.76 -15.26
CA ASN A 75 -2.82 10.06 -16.56
C ASN A 75 -2.23 11.34 -17.19
N ALA A 76 -2.50 11.55 -18.48
CA ALA A 76 -2.03 12.72 -19.23
C ALA A 76 -2.52 14.08 -18.66
N ASP A 77 -3.66 14.10 -17.97
CA ASP A 77 -4.23 15.28 -17.33
C ASP A 77 -3.77 15.47 -15.86
N GLY A 78 -2.86 14.61 -15.38
CA GLY A 78 -2.35 14.62 -14.01
C GLY A 78 -3.25 13.93 -12.99
N THR A 79 -4.41 13.40 -13.39
CA THR A 79 -5.21 12.51 -12.52
C THR A 79 -4.53 11.15 -12.37
N VAL A 80 -5.01 10.33 -11.44
CA VAL A 80 -4.44 9.01 -11.16
C VAL A 80 -5.52 7.94 -11.37
N THR A 81 -5.20 6.93 -12.16
CA THR A 81 -6.05 5.74 -12.37
C THR A 81 -5.51 4.60 -11.52
N ARG A 82 -6.41 3.92 -10.79
CA ARG A 82 -6.09 2.69 -10.08
C ARG A 82 -6.24 1.51 -11.03
N ILE A 83 -5.19 0.69 -11.18
CA ILE A 83 -5.18 -0.44 -12.12
C ILE A 83 -5.42 -1.80 -11.45
N SER A 84 -5.41 -1.83 -10.11
CA SER A 84 -5.75 -3.00 -9.26
C SER A 84 -7.21 -3.01 -8.80
N GLU A 85 -8.09 -2.28 -9.49
CA GLU A 85 -9.41 -1.92 -8.95
C GLU A 85 -10.41 -3.06 -8.79
N ASP A 86 -10.21 -4.16 -9.52
CA ASP A 86 -11.04 -5.35 -9.49
C ASP A 86 -10.84 -6.22 -8.22
N ILE A 87 -9.83 -5.90 -7.40
CA ILE A 87 -9.55 -6.61 -6.16
C ILE A 87 -10.38 -5.99 -5.02
N PRO A 88 -11.24 -6.78 -4.32
CA PRO A 88 -12.05 -6.27 -3.22
C PRO A 88 -11.15 -5.81 -2.06
N ARG A 89 -11.46 -4.64 -1.49
CA ARG A 89 -10.69 -4.06 -0.38
C ARG A 89 -11.54 -3.53 0.78
N THR A 90 -12.84 -3.33 0.57
CA THR A 90 -13.72 -2.97 1.68
C THR A 90 -14.05 -4.23 2.49
N ILE A 91 -14.41 -4.04 3.77
CA ILE A 91 -14.78 -5.14 4.65
C ILE A 91 -15.92 -5.96 4.00
N ALA A 92 -16.96 -5.28 3.53
CA ALA A 92 -18.12 -5.93 2.91
C ALA A 92 -17.74 -6.72 1.65
N ASP A 93 -16.96 -6.13 0.75
CA ASP A 93 -16.58 -6.79 -0.51
C ASP A 93 -15.71 -8.04 -0.26
N VAL A 94 -14.78 -7.96 0.71
CA VAL A 94 -13.91 -9.08 1.08
C VAL A 94 -14.73 -10.20 1.74
N GLU A 95 -15.63 -9.86 2.67
CA GLU A 95 -16.50 -10.83 3.34
C GLU A 95 -17.44 -11.52 2.34
N GLU A 96 -18.06 -10.77 1.43
CA GLU A 96 -18.92 -11.32 0.37
C GLU A 96 -18.12 -12.24 -0.56
N TRP A 97 -16.94 -11.80 -1.00
CA TRP A 97 -16.08 -12.58 -1.88
C TRP A 97 -15.69 -13.92 -1.27
N ILE A 98 -15.28 -13.92 0.00
CA ILE A 98 -14.91 -15.14 0.73
C ILE A 98 -16.13 -16.03 0.99
N ALA A 99 -17.28 -15.47 1.38
CA ALA A 99 -18.51 -16.24 1.58
C ALA A 99 -18.91 -17.00 0.31
N ARG A 100 -18.91 -16.29 -0.84
CA ARG A 100 -19.20 -16.86 -2.16
C ARG A 100 -18.26 -18.01 -2.52
N ILE A 101 -16.96 -17.86 -2.29
CA ILE A 101 -15.96 -18.91 -2.58
C ILE A 101 -16.13 -20.12 -1.66
N GLN A 102 -16.49 -19.90 -0.40
CA GLN A 102 -16.68 -20.97 0.59
C GLN A 102 -18.02 -21.70 0.45
N GLY A 103 -18.88 -21.31 -0.50
CA GLY A 103 -20.19 -21.91 -0.70
C GLY A 103 -21.14 -21.69 0.48
N ARG A 104 -20.94 -20.59 1.22
CA ARG A 104 -21.80 -20.17 2.33
C ARG A 104 -22.78 -19.10 1.86
#